data_AF-A0A1B1FFS5-F1
#
_entry.id   AF-A0A1B1FFS5-F1
#
_cell.length_a   1.000
_cell.length_b   1.000
_cell.length_c   1.000
_cell.angle_alpha   90.00
_cell.angle_beta   90.00
_cell.angle_gamma   90.00
#
_symmetry.space_group_name_H-M   'P 1'
#
loop_
_entity.id
_entity.type
_entity.pdbx_description
1 polymer ?
#
loop_
_entity_poly.entity_id
_entity_poly.type
_entity_poly.pdbx_seq_one_letter_code
_entity_poly.pdbx_strand_id
1 'polypeptide(L)'
;MEIPIRLAAMMVLLVTVTAHPHRRHCHMSRYRSVSPSDIRAVRRLHNEHEKSPFSDGIKCQKKLFRQKPSVCDLKASDRLILTLERVTMAVDVLTNMTESPLSEFVTQPLEFFHSLEDDLKHCVSSQCVQDAVLLSLTQLLIEDVMCWANKE
;
A
#
# COMPACT_ATOMS: atom_id res chain seq x y z
N MET A 1 -10.38 48.50 -6.42
CA MET A 1 -11.44 47.91 -5.57
C MET A 1 -10.75 46.98 -4.61
N GLU A 2 -10.34 47.50 -3.45
CA GLU A 2 -9.54 46.75 -2.47
C GLU A 2 -10.47 45.84 -1.66
N ILE A 3 -10.22 44.53 -1.72
CA ILE A 3 -10.94 43.59 -0.87
C ILE A 3 -10.48 43.87 0.57
N PRO A 4 -11.37 44.24 1.50
CA PRO A 4 -10.96 44.53 2.86
C PRO A 4 -10.33 43.28 3.46
N ILE A 5 -9.20 43.45 4.15
CA ILE A 5 -8.36 42.37 4.69
C ILE A 5 -9.18 41.34 5.48
N ARG A 6 -10.26 41.79 6.15
CA ARG A 6 -11.20 40.93 6.86
C ARG A 6 -12.00 39.99 5.95
N LEU A 7 -12.42 40.45 4.77
CA LEU A 7 -13.08 39.60 3.77
C LEU A 7 -12.10 38.57 3.21
N ALA A 8 -10.85 38.96 2.93
CA ALA A 8 -9.82 38.04 2.47
C ALA A 8 -9.52 36.96 3.52
N ALA A 9 -9.40 37.34 4.80
CA ALA A 9 -9.21 36.39 5.90
C ALA A 9 -10.41 35.44 6.06
N MET A 10 -11.64 35.94 5.92
CA MET A 10 -12.85 35.11 5.99
C MET A 10 -12.95 34.14 4.81
N MET A 11 -12.55 34.56 3.60
CA MET A 11 -12.51 33.69 2.42
C MET A 11 -11.44 32.61 2.54
N VAL A 12 -10.26 32.93 3.09
CA VAL A 12 -9.22 31.94 3.40
C VAL A 12 -9.71 30.95 4.46
N LEU A 13 -10.38 31.42 5.52
CA LEU A 13 -10.99 30.55 6.54
C LEU A 13 -12.12 29.68 5.98
N LEU A 14 -12.95 30.21 5.09
CA LEU A 14 -13.99 29.42 4.42
C LEU A 14 -13.37 28.36 3.51
N VAL A 15 -12.36 28.71 2.72
CA VAL A 15 -11.65 27.76 1.85
C VAL A 15 -10.95 26.68 2.67
N THR A 16 -10.32 27.00 3.80
CA THR A 16 -9.67 26.00 4.68
C THR A 16 -10.68 25.12 5.44
N VAL A 17 -11.83 25.67 5.84
CA VAL A 17 -12.90 24.89 6.49
C VAL A 17 -13.60 23.97 5.49
N THR A 18 -13.82 24.41 4.24
CA THR A 18 -14.44 23.60 3.18
C THR A 18 -13.47 22.66 2.46
N ALA A 19 -12.16 22.90 2.56
CA ALA A 19 -11.12 21.99 2.08
C ALA A 19 -10.78 20.90 3.11
N HIS A 20 -11.75 20.51 3.95
CA HIS A 20 -11.71 19.16 4.49
C HIS A 20 -11.77 18.23 3.28
N PRO A 21 -10.70 17.47 2.96
CA PRO A 21 -10.78 16.51 1.89
C PRO A 21 -11.97 15.62 2.26
N HIS A 22 -12.99 15.62 1.40
CA HIS A 22 -14.13 14.72 1.55
C HIS A 22 -13.51 13.35 1.74
N ARG A 23 -13.54 12.84 2.98
CA ARG A 23 -12.95 11.54 3.31
C ARG A 23 -13.70 10.53 2.46
N ARG A 24 -13.13 10.14 1.32
CA ARG A 24 -13.48 8.88 0.67
C ARG A 24 -13.34 7.85 1.77
N HIS A 25 -14.46 7.21 2.11
CA HIS A 25 -14.48 6.33 3.26
C HIS A 25 -13.50 5.19 3.00
N CYS A 26 -12.76 4.78 4.03
CA CYS A 26 -11.92 3.59 3.94
C CYS A 26 -12.82 2.36 3.69
N HIS A 27 -12.84 1.85 2.46
CA HIS A 27 -13.75 0.78 2.02
C HIS A 27 -13.21 -0.63 2.27
N MET A 28 -12.47 -0.85 3.37
CA MET A 28 -11.91 -2.17 3.71
C MET A 28 -12.96 -3.25 4.02
N SER A 29 -14.22 -2.86 4.27
CA SER A 29 -15.30 -3.80 4.62
C SER A 29 -15.56 -4.85 3.54
N ARG A 30 -15.34 -4.52 2.26
CA ARG A 30 -15.54 -5.46 1.13
C ARG A 30 -14.55 -6.63 1.14
N TYR A 31 -13.39 -6.47 1.78
CA TYR A 31 -12.36 -7.50 1.87
C TYR A 31 -12.53 -8.46 3.06
N ARG A 32 -13.64 -8.33 3.84
CA ARG A 32 -14.04 -9.35 4.82
C ARG A 32 -14.23 -10.73 4.18
N SER A 33 -14.56 -10.75 2.88
CA SER A 33 -14.63 -11.95 2.06
C SER A 33 -14.04 -11.65 0.68
N VAL A 34 -12.97 -12.34 0.30
CA VAL A 34 -12.42 -12.27 -1.05
C VAL A 34 -13.24 -13.16 -1.98
N SER A 35 -13.45 -12.73 -3.22
CA SER A 35 -14.23 -13.53 -4.17
C SER A 35 -13.55 -14.89 -4.42
N PRO A 36 -14.33 -15.99 -4.55
CA PRO A 36 -13.76 -17.29 -4.90
C PRO A 36 -13.02 -17.28 -6.25
N SER A 37 -13.39 -16.38 -7.17
CA SER A 37 -12.72 -16.24 -8.46
C SER A 37 -11.29 -15.75 -8.29
N ASP A 38 -11.10 -14.68 -7.51
CA ASP A 38 -9.79 -14.07 -7.30
C ASP A 38 -8.87 -15.00 -6.52
N ILE A 39 -9.40 -15.70 -5.52
CA ILE A 39 -8.66 -16.74 -4.79
C ILE A 39 -8.16 -17.83 -5.74
N ARG A 40 -9.00 -18.28 -6.68
CA ARG A 40 -8.60 -19.29 -7.67
C ARG A 40 -7.57 -18.75 -8.65
N ALA A 41 -7.71 -17.51 -9.10
CA ALA A 41 -6.78 -16.89 -10.03
C ALA A 41 -5.38 -16.77 -9.41
N VAL A 42 -5.28 -16.24 -8.19
CA VAL A 42 -4.01 -16.16 -7.44
C VAL A 42 -3.40 -17.55 -7.24
N ARG A 43 -4.21 -18.56 -6.90
CA ARG A 43 -3.73 -19.95 -6.75
C ARG A 43 -3.20 -20.52 -8.06
N ARG A 44 -3.85 -20.24 -9.20
CA ARG A 44 -3.36 -20.70 -10.51
C ARG A 44 -2.02 -20.08 -10.84
N LEU A 45 -1.88 -18.77 -10.68
CA LEU A 45 -0.61 -18.07 -10.89
C LEU A 45 0.51 -18.67 -10.04
N HIS A 46 0.25 -18.89 -8.74
CA HIS A 46 1.20 -19.55 -7.84
C HIS A 46 1.62 -20.93 -8.36
N ASN A 47 0.65 -21.78 -8.73
CA ASN A 47 0.92 -23.12 -9.21
C ASN A 47 1.74 -23.13 -10.50
N GLU A 48 1.46 -22.24 -11.45
CA GLU A 48 2.24 -22.13 -12.68
C GLU A 48 3.67 -21.63 -12.41
N HIS A 49 3.83 -20.69 -11.49
CA HIS A 49 5.15 -20.23 -11.06
C HIS A 49 5.98 -21.35 -10.41
N GLU A 50 5.36 -22.21 -9.60
CA GLU A 50 6.03 -23.35 -8.95
C GLU A 50 6.47 -24.45 -9.93
N LYS A 51 5.91 -24.51 -11.14
CA LYS A 51 6.37 -25.47 -12.17
C LYS A 51 7.76 -25.13 -12.70
N SER A 52 8.25 -23.90 -12.49
CA SER A 52 9.58 -23.50 -12.93
C SER A 52 10.66 -24.29 -12.16
N PRO A 53 11.51 -25.09 -12.84
CA PRO A 53 12.54 -25.90 -12.19
C PRO A 53 13.68 -25.06 -11.57
N PHE A 54 13.70 -23.76 -11.87
CA PHE A 54 14.66 -22.79 -11.32
C PHE A 54 14.06 -21.97 -10.16
N SER A 55 12.84 -22.26 -9.72
CA SER A 55 12.20 -21.53 -8.63
C SER A 55 12.74 -21.96 -7.26
N ASP A 56 13.66 -21.17 -6.70
CA ASP A 56 13.96 -21.16 -5.27
C ASP A 56 12.88 -20.39 -4.46
N GLY A 57 11.67 -20.20 -5.04
CA GLY A 57 10.60 -19.35 -4.51
C GLY A 57 10.22 -19.68 -3.07
N ILE A 58 10.18 -20.96 -2.68
CA ILE A 58 9.93 -21.40 -1.30
C ILE A 58 11.04 -20.91 -0.35
N LYS A 59 12.32 -20.96 -0.76
CA LYS A 59 13.43 -20.46 0.06
C LYS A 59 13.36 -18.93 0.19
N CYS A 60 13.08 -18.23 -0.91
CA CYS A 60 12.91 -16.77 -0.93
C CYS A 60 11.73 -16.33 -0.04
N GLN A 61 10.57 -17.00 -0.15
CA GLN A 61 9.41 -16.74 0.70
C GLN A 61 9.76 -16.94 2.18
N LYS A 62 10.46 -18.02 2.51
CA LYS A 62 10.91 -18.26 3.89
C LYS A 62 11.85 -17.16 4.38
N LYS A 63 12.77 -16.69 3.53
CA LYS A 63 13.73 -15.63 3.89
C LYS A 63 13.05 -14.26 4.04
N LEU A 64 12.09 -13.93 3.18
CA LEU A 64 11.49 -12.60 3.12
C LEU A 64 10.28 -12.44 4.07
N PHE A 65 9.51 -13.52 4.29
CA PHE A 65 8.23 -13.44 4.99
C PHE A 65 8.09 -14.33 6.24
N ARG A 66 8.84 -15.43 6.38
CA ARG A 66 8.83 -16.20 7.65
C ARG A 66 9.64 -15.42 8.69
N GLN A 67 9.12 -15.36 9.92
CA GLN A 67 9.68 -14.66 11.11
C GLN A 67 9.28 -13.19 11.33
N LYS A 68 8.47 -12.57 10.45
CA LYS A 68 7.88 -11.27 10.79
C LYS A 68 6.62 -11.46 11.66
N PRO A 69 6.32 -10.54 12.61
CA PRO A 69 5.06 -10.56 13.37
C PRO A 69 3.88 -10.72 12.42
N SER A 70 2.86 -11.49 12.82
CA SER A 70 1.66 -11.56 11.99
C SER A 70 1.07 -10.15 11.90
N VAL A 71 0.44 -9.81 10.78
CA VAL A 71 -0.29 -8.53 10.68
C VAL A 71 -1.29 -8.42 11.83
N CYS A 72 -1.85 -9.54 12.30
CA CYS A 72 -2.79 -9.57 13.42
C CYS A 72 -2.17 -9.18 14.78
N ASP A 73 -0.85 -9.19 14.92
CA ASP A 73 -0.15 -8.82 16.17
C ASP A 73 0.18 -7.31 16.24
N LEU A 74 0.01 -6.58 15.14
CA LEU A 74 0.37 -5.17 15.04
C LEU A 74 -0.75 -4.24 15.53
N LYS A 75 -0.44 -2.96 15.79
CA LYS A 75 -1.46 -1.93 16.02
C LYS A 75 -2.20 -1.63 14.70
N ALA A 76 -3.44 -1.13 14.78
CA ALA A 76 -4.28 -0.92 13.60
C ALA A 76 -3.64 -0.04 12.50
N SER A 77 -2.89 1.00 12.88
CA SER A 77 -2.11 1.84 11.96
C SER A 77 -1.03 1.03 11.23
N ASP A 78 -0.24 0.28 12.00
CA ASP A 78 0.90 -0.49 11.51
C ASP A 78 0.44 -1.64 10.62
N ARG A 79 -0.77 -2.19 10.88
CA ARG A 79 -1.44 -3.16 10.00
C ARG A 79 -1.69 -2.57 8.62
N LEU A 80 -2.31 -1.38 8.57
CA LEU A 80 -2.66 -0.73 7.31
C LEU A 80 -1.40 -0.38 6.51
N ILE A 81 -0.39 0.19 7.16
CA ILE A 81 0.89 0.55 6.51
C ILE A 81 1.58 -0.71 5.98
N LEU A 82 1.79 -1.73 6.83
CA LEU A 82 2.47 -2.96 6.39
C LEU A 82 1.71 -3.69 5.28
N THR A 83 0.37 -3.71 5.34
CA THR A 83 -0.45 -4.32 4.30
C THR A 83 -0.37 -3.52 3.00
N LEU A 84 -0.41 -2.18 3.05
CA LEU A 84 -0.23 -1.33 1.87
C LEU A 84 1.14 -1.61 1.22
N GLU A 85 2.24 -1.57 1.97
CA GLU A 85 3.58 -1.83 1.43
C GLU A 85 3.70 -3.22 0.78
N ARG A 86 3.10 -4.25 1.37
CA ARG A 86 3.09 -5.61 0.78
C ARG A 86 2.25 -5.70 -0.49
N VAL A 87 1.12 -5.00 -0.54
CA VAL A 87 0.24 -4.96 -1.72
C VAL A 87 0.88 -4.17 -2.84
N THR A 88 1.48 -3.01 -2.56
CA THR A 88 2.25 -2.22 -3.53
C THR A 88 3.40 -3.04 -4.12
N MET A 89 4.19 -3.73 -3.29
CA MET A 89 5.23 -4.63 -3.78
C MET A 89 4.67 -5.77 -4.66
N ALA A 90 3.50 -6.31 -4.31
CA ALA A 90 2.85 -7.34 -5.13
C ALA A 90 2.39 -6.78 -6.48
N VAL A 91 1.79 -5.58 -6.51
CA VAL A 91 1.42 -4.87 -7.74
C VAL A 91 2.64 -4.67 -8.62
N ASP A 92 3.73 -4.11 -8.10
CA ASP A 92 4.96 -3.84 -8.88
C ASP A 92 5.53 -5.13 -9.51
N VAL A 93 5.60 -6.22 -8.74
CA VAL A 93 6.07 -7.51 -9.24
C VAL A 93 5.14 -8.05 -10.32
N LEU A 94 3.83 -8.03 -10.10
CA LEU A 94 2.85 -8.55 -11.04
C LEU A 94 2.80 -7.72 -12.33
N THR A 95 2.89 -6.39 -12.24
CA THR A 95 3.02 -5.49 -13.39
C THR A 95 4.25 -5.86 -14.22
N ASN A 96 5.40 -6.11 -13.59
CA ASN A 96 6.60 -6.54 -14.31
C ASN A 96 6.47 -7.95 -14.93
N MET A 97 5.52 -8.76 -14.47
CA MET A 97 5.26 -10.11 -15.00
C MET A 97 4.26 -10.11 -16.17
N THR A 98 3.65 -8.99 -16.56
CA THR A 98 2.73 -8.94 -17.71
C THR A 98 3.41 -9.25 -19.03
N GLU A 99 4.73 -9.06 -19.11
CA GLU A 99 5.55 -9.40 -20.28
C GLU A 99 6.21 -10.79 -20.17
N SER A 100 5.85 -11.58 -19.16
CA SER A 100 6.43 -12.91 -18.90
C SER A 100 5.57 -14.04 -19.49
N PRO A 101 6.09 -15.29 -19.54
CA PRO A 101 5.28 -16.47 -19.88
C PRO A 101 4.08 -16.72 -18.96
N LEU A 102 4.00 -16.04 -17.81
CA LEU A 102 2.89 -16.16 -16.87
C LEU A 102 1.80 -15.10 -17.10
N SER A 103 1.93 -14.25 -18.13
CA SER A 103 1.05 -13.09 -18.36
C SER A 103 -0.45 -13.43 -18.34
N GLU A 104 -0.87 -14.55 -18.94
CA GLU A 104 -2.24 -15.06 -18.91
C GLU A 104 -2.79 -15.23 -17.48
N PHE A 105 -1.94 -15.64 -16.54
CA PHE A 105 -2.31 -15.91 -15.16
C PHE A 105 -2.19 -14.67 -14.26
N VAL A 106 -1.55 -13.59 -14.74
CA VAL A 106 -1.26 -12.38 -13.97
C VAL A 106 -2.40 -11.36 -14.02
N THR A 107 -3.13 -11.26 -15.13
CA THR A 107 -4.11 -10.19 -15.36
C THR A 107 -5.14 -10.06 -14.23
N GLN A 108 -5.88 -11.13 -13.93
CA GLN A 108 -6.92 -11.06 -12.89
C GLN A 108 -6.35 -10.83 -11.47
N PRO A 109 -5.27 -11.52 -11.04
CA PRO A 109 -4.60 -11.17 -9.78
C PRO A 109 -4.17 -9.71 -9.70
N LEU A 110 -3.59 -9.16 -10.78
CA LEU A 110 -3.12 -7.79 -10.83
C LEU A 110 -4.28 -6.79 -10.68
N GLU A 111 -5.41 -7.00 -11.38
CA GLU A 111 -6.61 -6.18 -11.22
C GLU A 111 -7.13 -6.18 -9.77
N PHE A 112 -7.17 -7.35 -9.14
CA PHE A 112 -7.56 -7.47 -7.73
C PHE A 112 -6.62 -6.68 -6.81
N PHE A 113 -5.30 -6.83 -6.99
CA PHE A 113 -4.33 -6.14 -6.15
C PHE A 113 -4.29 -4.64 -6.39
N HIS A 114 -4.49 -4.15 -7.61
CA HIS A 114 -4.66 -2.72 -7.88
C HIS A 114 -5.86 -2.13 -7.13
N SER A 115 -7.03 -2.79 -7.20
CA SER A 115 -8.21 -2.31 -6.46
C SER A 115 -7.96 -2.29 -4.95
N LEU A 116 -7.25 -3.29 -4.42
CA LEU A 116 -6.91 -3.36 -3.00
C LEU A 116 -5.91 -2.26 -2.61
N GLU A 117 -4.91 -2.01 -3.46
CA GLU A 117 -3.90 -0.96 -3.25
C GLU A 117 -4.56 0.42 -3.18
N ASP A 118 -5.44 0.72 -4.14
CA ASP A 118 -6.18 1.98 -4.16
C ASP A 118 -7.01 2.15 -2.90
N ASP A 119 -7.80 1.15 -2.51
CA ASP A 119 -8.61 1.23 -1.29
C ASP A 119 -7.72 1.41 -0.04
N LEU A 120 -6.55 0.76 0.04
CA LEU A 120 -5.59 0.91 1.14
C LEU A 120 -4.95 2.30 1.18
N LYS A 121 -4.56 2.87 0.03
CA LYS A 121 -4.02 4.24 -0.05
C LYS A 121 -4.99 5.26 0.55
N HIS A 122 -6.28 5.12 0.29
CA HIS A 122 -7.32 5.96 0.88
C HIS A 122 -7.49 5.75 2.39
N CYS A 123 -7.25 4.54 2.90
CA CYS A 123 -7.29 4.24 4.33
C CYS A 123 -6.07 4.80 5.09
N VAL A 124 -4.90 4.78 4.46
CA VAL A 124 -3.65 5.29 5.03
C VAL A 124 -3.59 6.82 4.94
N SER A 125 -4.24 7.45 3.95
CA SER A 125 -4.29 8.90 3.76
C SER A 125 -5.08 9.67 4.84
N SER A 126 -5.21 9.14 6.05
CA SER A 126 -5.71 9.91 7.19
C SER A 126 -4.71 11.01 7.55
N GLN A 127 -5.20 12.21 7.89
CA GLN A 127 -4.38 13.35 8.28
C GLN A 127 -3.32 12.98 9.35
N CYS A 128 -3.70 12.12 10.30
CA CYS A 128 -2.81 11.65 11.37
C CYS A 128 -1.55 10.93 10.85
N VAL A 129 -1.69 10.08 9.82
CA VAL A 129 -0.55 9.38 9.22
C VAL A 129 0.32 10.34 8.42
N GLN A 130 -0.29 11.26 7.67
CA GLN A 130 0.45 12.27 6.91
C GLN A 130 1.29 13.15 7.84
N ASP A 131 0.68 13.67 8.91
CA ASP A 131 1.37 14.50 9.90
C ASP A 131 2.49 13.73 10.60
N ALA A 132 2.24 12.48 11.01
CA ALA A 132 3.26 11.63 11.63
C ALA A 132 4.46 11.39 10.70
N VAL A 133 4.22 11.08 9.43
CA VAL A 133 5.30 10.88 8.43
C VAL A 133 6.11 12.17 8.25
N LEU A 134 5.43 13.31 8.05
CA LEU A 134 6.10 14.60 7.87
C LEU A 134 6.98 14.95 9.05
N LEU A 135 6.49 14.75 10.28
CA LEU A 135 7.25 15.01 11.50
C LEU A 135 8.42 14.04 11.71
N SER A 136 8.38 12.86 11.07
CA SER A 136 9.44 11.85 11.16
C SER A 136 10.43 11.85 9.98
N LEU A 137 10.31 12.76 9.00
CA LEU A 137 11.19 12.75 7.81
C LEU A 137 12.68 12.90 8.12
N THR A 138 13.04 13.79 9.05
CA THR A 138 14.44 14.00 9.44
C THR A 138 15.02 12.76 10.11
N GLN A 139 14.24 12.15 11.00
CA GLN A 139 14.57 10.90 11.66
C GLN A 139 14.80 9.79 10.63
N LEU A 140 13.85 9.60 9.70
CA LEU A 140 13.93 8.62 8.62
C LEU A 140 15.20 8.79 7.79
N LEU A 141 15.52 10.04 7.38
CA LEU A 141 16.68 10.30 6.54
C LEU A 141 18.00 10.02 7.28
N ILE A 142 18.15 10.56 8.49
CA ILE A 142 19.42 10.57 9.21
C ILE A 142 19.66 9.26 9.97
N GLU A 143 18.65 8.77 10.67
CA GLU A 143 18.81 7.63 11.57
C GLU A 143 18.52 6.29 10.90
N ASP A 144 17.64 6.25 9.89
CA ASP A 144 17.30 4.99 9.22
C ASP A 144 18.08 4.85 7.91
N VAL A 145 17.86 5.76 6.95
CA VAL A 145 18.44 5.67 5.60
C VAL A 145 19.96 5.80 5.62
N MET A 146 20.49 6.86 6.23
CA MET A 146 21.95 7.05 6.29
C MET A 146 22.64 5.99 7.17
N CYS A 147 22.02 5.53 8.25
CA CYS A 147 22.55 4.44 9.06
C CYS A 147 22.66 3.14 8.25
N TRP A 148 21.63 2.82 7.47
CA TRP A 148 21.64 1.64 6.61
C TRP A 148 22.71 1.77 5.52
N ALA A 149 22.73 2.88 4.78
CA ALA A 149 23.65 3.09 3.67
C ALA A 149 25.13 3.10 4.09
N ASN A 150 25.45 3.53 5.31
CA ASN A 150 26.82 3.54 5.84
C ASN A 150 27.25 2.18 6.45
N LYS A 151 26.36 1.20 6.52
CA LYS A 151 26.64 -0.15 7.04
C LYS A 151 26.77 -1.21 5.94
N GLU A 152 26.50 -0.85 4.69
CA GLU A 152 26.74 -1.66 3.49
C GLU A 152 28.19 -1.52 3.01
#